data_AF-A0A345NPI8-F1
#
_entry.id   AF-A0A345NPI8-F1
#
_cell.length_a   1.000
_cell.length_b   1.000
_cell.length_c   1.000
_cell.angle_alpha   90.00
_cell.angle_beta   90.00
_cell.angle_gamma   90.00
#
_symmetry.space_group_name_H-M   'P 1'
#
loop_
_entity.id
_entity.type
_entity.pdbx_description
1 polymer ?
#
loop_
_entity_poly.entity_id
_entity_poly.type
_entity_poly.pdbx_seq_one_letter_code
_entity_poly.pdbx_strand_id
1 'polypeptide(L)'
;MRPVAISLLAALVVAACNEDLAPSNTPPTHSPELISSADAKPDGLMLECVDAIDNAAEVPTEYQAILGSVALPTSESATHALQAVQRPDEPPPNYFAKTGLLLRANAPMSIEVEHASQGALIGWGSPPAFSSRVWTDGCAGTGWFAFPGGLMVAEPMCLNLTVTVDADSETIHLGAGAACNGQQPPPSP
;
A
#
# COMPACT_ATOMS: atom_id res chain seq x y z
N MET A 1 25.35 -34.62 19.13
CA MET A 1 25.10 -34.64 20.59
C MET A 1 26.22 -33.89 21.29
N ARG A 2 25.94 -32.66 21.77
CA ARG A 2 26.69 -31.81 22.72
C ARG A 2 25.93 -30.46 22.84
N PRO A 3 26.06 -29.72 23.94
CA PRO A 3 25.00 -29.61 24.96
C PRO A 3 24.14 -28.34 24.91
N VAL A 4 22.95 -28.48 25.49
CA VAL A 4 22.01 -27.42 25.91
C VAL A 4 22.62 -26.59 27.03
N ALA A 5 22.54 -25.26 26.94
CA ALA A 5 22.81 -24.34 28.04
C ALA A 5 21.53 -23.53 28.32
N ILE A 6 20.88 -23.89 29.43
CA ILE A 6 19.78 -23.17 30.06
C ILE A 6 20.41 -22.10 30.97
N SER A 7 20.07 -20.82 30.74
CA SER A 7 20.32 -19.76 31.70
C SER A 7 19.00 -19.09 32.08
N LEU A 8 18.50 -19.49 33.24
CA LEU A 8 17.53 -18.76 34.07
C LEU A 8 18.30 -17.75 34.94
N LEU A 9 17.78 -16.52 35.11
CA LEU A 9 17.78 -15.69 36.34
C LEU A 9 17.14 -14.33 35.96
N ALA A 10 15.91 -13.98 36.32
CA ALA A 10 15.36 -13.55 37.63
C ALA A 10 15.70 -12.09 38.03
N ALA A 11 14.70 -11.22 37.82
CA ALA A 11 14.22 -10.04 38.56
C ALA A 11 15.18 -9.10 39.34
N LEU A 12 15.00 -7.78 39.16
CA LEU A 12 14.85 -6.84 40.28
C LEU A 12 14.06 -5.58 39.88
N VAL A 13 13.09 -5.22 40.71
CA VAL A 13 12.22 -4.03 40.65
C VAL A 13 12.86 -2.90 41.45
N VAL A 14 12.81 -1.65 40.94
CA VAL A 14 12.81 -0.46 41.81
C VAL A 14 11.83 0.57 41.24
N ALA A 15 10.73 0.74 41.98
CA ALA A 15 9.82 1.87 41.85
C ALA A 15 10.43 3.09 42.55
N ALA A 16 10.40 4.25 41.91
CA ALA A 16 10.66 5.54 42.55
C ALA A 16 9.43 6.43 42.35
N CYS A 17 8.65 6.60 43.41
CA CYS A 17 7.60 7.60 43.53
C CYS A 17 8.26 8.89 44.03
N ASN A 18 8.14 9.99 43.29
CA ASN A 18 8.34 11.32 43.85
C ASN A 18 6.96 11.96 44.02
N GLU A 19 6.58 12.17 45.28
CA GLU A 19 5.42 12.96 45.68
C GLU A 19 5.84 14.43 45.72
N ASP A 20 5.20 15.27 44.91
CA ASP A 20 5.27 16.73 45.07
C ASP A 20 3.85 17.27 45.32
N LEU A 21 3.69 17.88 46.50
CA LEU A 21 2.44 18.44 47.00
C LEU A 21 2.29 19.90 46.54
N ALA A 22 1.33 20.12 45.63
CA ALA A 22 0.43 21.29 45.45
C ALA A 22 0.98 22.74 45.39
N PRO A 23 0.38 23.60 44.53
CA PRO A 23 -0.84 24.29 44.97
C PRO A 23 -1.98 24.34 43.95
N SER A 24 -3.20 24.41 44.48
CA SER A 24 -4.47 24.55 43.79
C SER A 24 -4.53 25.76 42.84
N ASN A 25 -4.93 25.51 41.60
CA ASN A 25 -5.66 26.44 40.75
C ASN A 25 -6.70 25.65 39.97
N THR A 26 -7.98 25.79 40.32
CA THR A 26 -9.13 25.30 39.53
C THR A 26 -9.46 26.38 38.50
N PRO A 27 -9.50 26.07 37.18
CA PRO A 27 -10.79 25.91 36.46
C PRO A 27 -10.69 25.05 35.17
N PRO A 28 -11.78 24.87 34.39
CA PRO A 28 -13.08 24.29 34.70
C PRO A 28 -13.12 22.79 34.36
N THR A 29 -14.17 22.10 34.83
CA THR A 29 -14.57 20.76 34.36
C THR A 29 -14.83 20.78 32.85
N HIS A 30 -13.82 20.42 32.06
CA HIS A 30 -14.06 19.78 30.76
C HIS A 30 -13.98 18.28 30.98
N SER A 31 -15.13 17.62 30.85
CA SER A 31 -15.17 16.19 30.57
C SER A 31 -14.12 15.87 29.51
N PRO A 32 -13.36 14.78 29.61
CA PRO A 32 -12.76 14.21 28.42
C PRO A 32 -13.94 13.79 27.54
N GLU A 33 -14.36 14.69 26.63
CA GLU A 33 -14.96 14.26 25.39
C GLU A 33 -13.95 13.26 24.82
N LEU A 34 -14.33 12.00 24.89
CA LEU A 34 -13.83 10.99 23.96
C LEU A 34 -13.92 11.66 22.60
N ILE A 35 -12.78 12.12 22.09
CA ILE A 35 -12.68 12.53 20.70
C ILE A 35 -12.94 11.24 19.98
N SER A 36 -14.20 11.06 19.62
CA SER A 36 -14.69 9.96 18.82
C SER A 36 -13.95 10.11 17.50
N SER A 37 -12.82 9.42 17.36
CA SER A 37 -12.08 9.25 16.11
C SER A 37 -12.88 8.33 15.17
N ALA A 38 -14.18 8.59 15.05
CA ALA A 38 -15.07 7.96 14.10
C ALA A 38 -15.13 8.89 12.87
N ASP A 39 -14.82 8.30 11.73
CA ASP A 39 -15.22 8.77 10.39
C ASP A 39 -14.46 9.95 9.76
N ALA A 40 -13.15 10.06 9.99
CA ALA A 40 -12.31 10.67 8.94
C ALA A 40 -12.20 9.65 7.80
N LYS A 41 -12.89 9.91 6.67
CA LYS A 41 -12.72 9.12 5.45
C LYS A 41 -11.21 9.09 5.12
N PRO A 42 -10.60 7.92 4.88
CA PRO A 42 -9.21 7.86 4.48
C PRO A 42 -9.00 8.74 3.25
N ASP A 43 -7.97 9.59 3.29
CA ASP A 43 -7.57 10.38 2.14
C ASP A 43 -7.25 9.45 0.96
N GLY A 44 -7.58 9.88 -0.27
CA GLY A 44 -7.36 9.11 -1.49
C GLY A 44 -8.62 8.51 -2.11
N LEU A 45 -8.40 7.68 -3.13
CA LEU A 45 -9.45 7.10 -3.95
C LEU A 45 -9.89 5.76 -3.36
N MET A 46 -11.18 5.64 -3.04
CA MET A 46 -11.79 4.37 -2.69
C MET A 46 -11.87 3.47 -3.93
N LEU A 47 -11.37 2.24 -3.82
CA LEU A 47 -11.52 1.20 -4.81
C LEU A 47 -12.76 0.35 -4.48
N GLU A 48 -13.77 0.44 -5.35
CA GLU A 48 -15.04 -0.24 -5.14
C GLU A 48 -15.01 -1.66 -5.72
N CYS A 49 -15.49 -2.64 -4.96
CA CYS A 49 -15.47 -4.04 -5.37
C CYS A 49 -16.29 -4.35 -6.63
N VAL A 50 -17.25 -3.50 -6.97
CA VAL A 50 -18.01 -3.59 -8.22
C VAL A 50 -17.13 -3.37 -9.46
N ASP A 51 -15.97 -2.73 -9.29
CA ASP A 51 -15.04 -2.48 -10.38
C ASP A 51 -14.10 -3.67 -10.66
N ALA A 52 -14.18 -4.75 -9.87
CA ALA A 52 -13.46 -5.98 -10.17
C ALA A 52 -14.00 -6.56 -11.48
N ILE A 53 -13.11 -6.84 -12.43
CA ILE A 53 -13.47 -7.38 -13.74
C ILE A 53 -13.42 -8.90 -13.81
N ASP A 54 -12.74 -9.52 -12.85
CA ASP A 54 -12.59 -10.98 -12.79
C ASP A 54 -12.23 -11.44 -11.37
N ASN A 55 -12.25 -12.75 -11.16
CA ASN A 55 -11.74 -13.41 -9.97
C ASN A 55 -10.70 -14.47 -10.34
N ALA A 56 -9.60 -14.52 -9.59
CA ALA A 56 -8.57 -15.54 -9.73
C ALA A 56 -8.54 -16.47 -8.52
N ALA A 57 -8.33 -17.76 -8.77
CA ALA A 57 -8.13 -18.75 -7.71
C ALA A 57 -6.73 -18.63 -7.08
N GLU A 58 -5.72 -18.27 -7.88
CA GLU A 58 -4.32 -18.19 -7.50
C GLU A 58 -3.69 -16.90 -8.04
N VAL A 59 -2.58 -16.47 -7.42
CA VAL A 59 -1.79 -15.32 -7.88
C VAL A 59 -0.90 -15.75 -9.05
N PRO A 60 -0.90 -15.04 -10.19
CA PRO A 60 -0.02 -15.34 -11.32
C PRO A 60 1.46 -15.31 -10.93
N THR A 61 2.29 -16.09 -11.64
CA THR A 61 3.72 -16.24 -11.33
C THR A 61 4.53 -14.95 -11.41
N GLU A 62 4.10 -14.01 -12.26
CA GLU A 62 4.73 -12.71 -12.44
C GLU A 62 4.26 -11.66 -11.41
N TYR A 63 3.31 -12.01 -10.55
CA TYR A 63 2.83 -11.20 -9.44
C TYR A 63 3.42 -11.68 -8.11
N GLN A 64 3.81 -10.75 -7.26
CA GLN A 64 4.13 -11.00 -5.87
C GLN A 64 2.87 -10.81 -5.04
N ALA A 65 2.64 -11.65 -4.03
CA ALA A 65 1.62 -11.39 -3.01
C ALA A 65 2.27 -10.61 -1.85
N ILE A 66 2.04 -9.30 -1.81
CA ILE A 66 2.47 -8.38 -0.76
C ILE A 66 1.57 -8.55 0.45
N LEU A 67 2.18 -8.81 1.63
CA LEU A 67 1.48 -9.04 2.90
C LEU A 67 0.35 -10.09 2.81
N GLY A 68 0.41 -10.99 1.82
CA GLY A 68 -0.58 -12.05 1.60
C GLY A 68 -1.98 -11.60 1.13
N SER A 69 -2.18 -10.32 0.81
CA SER A 69 -3.51 -9.74 0.53
C SER A 69 -3.59 -8.82 -0.68
N VAL A 70 -2.46 -8.28 -1.13
CA VAL A 70 -2.36 -7.45 -2.34
C VAL A 70 -1.40 -8.14 -3.30
N ALA A 71 -1.70 -8.20 -4.59
CA ALA A 71 -0.74 -8.70 -5.57
C ALA A 71 -0.52 -7.74 -6.74
N LEU A 72 0.75 -7.51 -7.06
CA LEU A 72 1.25 -6.64 -8.12
C LEU A 72 2.49 -7.26 -8.80
N PRO A 73 2.80 -6.90 -10.05
CA PRO A 73 4.02 -7.34 -10.74
C PRO A 73 5.22 -6.48 -10.32
N THR A 74 5.76 -6.78 -9.13
CA THR A 74 6.88 -6.02 -8.55
C THR A 74 8.20 -6.32 -9.25
N SER A 75 9.24 -5.55 -8.92
CA SER A 75 10.61 -5.83 -9.38
C SER A 75 11.17 -7.17 -8.93
N GLU A 76 10.62 -7.78 -7.89
CA GLU A 76 11.07 -9.06 -7.37
C GLU A 76 10.43 -10.24 -8.11
N SER A 77 9.19 -10.09 -8.61
CA SER A 77 8.46 -11.17 -9.31
C SER A 77 8.47 -11.03 -10.82
N ALA A 78 8.41 -9.80 -11.35
CA ALA A 78 8.30 -9.55 -12.77
C ALA A 78 9.67 -9.34 -13.43
N THR A 79 9.98 -10.14 -14.45
CA THR A 79 11.26 -10.08 -15.18
C THR A 79 11.49 -8.75 -15.89
N HIS A 80 10.43 -8.12 -16.43
CA HIS A 80 10.52 -6.87 -17.18
C HIS A 80 9.66 -5.79 -16.51
N ALA A 81 10.08 -4.53 -16.66
CA ALA A 81 9.22 -3.40 -16.32
C ALA A 81 7.97 -3.34 -17.21
N LEU A 82 6.93 -2.69 -16.68
CA LEU A 82 5.71 -2.43 -17.43
C LEU A 82 6.00 -1.51 -18.61
N GLN A 83 5.38 -1.77 -19.76
CA GLN A 83 5.38 -0.82 -20.86
C GLN A 83 4.61 0.45 -20.44
N ALA A 84 5.19 1.61 -20.69
CA ALA A 84 4.53 2.90 -20.49
C ALA A 84 4.33 3.58 -21.85
N VAL A 85 3.08 3.91 -22.17
CA VAL A 85 2.72 4.57 -23.42
C VAL A 85 2.54 6.06 -23.17
N GLN A 86 3.19 6.89 -23.97
CA GLN A 86 3.01 8.34 -23.93
C GLN A 86 1.63 8.72 -24.47
N ARG A 87 0.98 9.68 -23.81
CA ARG A 87 -0.29 10.31 -24.16
C ARG A 87 0.03 11.77 -24.57
N PRO A 88 0.42 12.00 -25.83
CA PRO A 88 1.07 13.25 -26.25
C PRO A 88 0.17 14.49 -26.10
N ASP A 89 -1.15 14.30 -26.13
CA ASP A 89 -2.15 15.38 -26.04
C ASP A 89 -2.59 15.67 -24.59
N GLU A 90 -1.96 15.04 -23.60
CA GLU A 90 -2.27 15.24 -22.18
C GLU A 90 -1.12 15.94 -21.44
N PRO A 91 -1.43 16.83 -20.47
CA PRO A 91 -0.41 17.37 -19.58
C PRO A 91 0.18 16.27 -18.70
N PRO A 92 1.42 16.43 -18.17
CA PRO A 92 1.97 15.51 -17.20
C PRO A 92 1.05 15.31 -15.97
N PRO A 93 0.96 14.09 -15.42
CA PRO A 93 1.57 12.86 -15.92
C PRO A 93 0.92 12.39 -17.23
N ASN A 94 1.75 12.10 -18.23
CA ASN A 94 1.29 11.76 -19.57
C ASN A 94 1.82 10.41 -20.07
N TYR A 95 2.49 9.62 -19.24
CA TYR A 95 2.78 8.21 -19.55
C TYR A 95 1.89 7.30 -18.73
N PHE A 96 1.23 6.35 -19.40
CA PHE A 96 0.39 5.35 -18.76
C PHE A 96 1.01 3.96 -18.86
N ALA A 97 1.19 3.29 -17.73
CA ALA A 97 1.61 1.89 -17.65
C ALA A 97 0.47 1.03 -17.12
N LYS A 98 -0.05 0.12 -17.96
CA LYS A 98 -1.16 -0.78 -17.60
C LYS A 98 -0.67 -1.88 -16.67
N THR A 99 -1.36 -2.12 -15.56
CA THR A 99 -1.18 -3.32 -14.75
C THR A 99 -2.47 -3.70 -14.03
N GLY A 100 -2.67 -4.99 -13.78
CA GLY A 100 -3.72 -5.47 -12.88
C GLY A 100 -3.33 -5.22 -11.43
N LEU A 101 -4.34 -5.13 -10.57
CA LEU A 101 -4.21 -5.24 -9.11
C LEU A 101 -5.05 -6.44 -8.70
N LEU A 102 -4.46 -7.37 -7.95
CA LEU A 102 -5.22 -8.45 -7.33
C LEU A 102 -5.39 -8.16 -5.85
N LEU A 103 -6.62 -8.26 -5.35
CA LEU A 103 -6.92 -8.12 -3.94
C LEU A 103 -7.56 -9.38 -3.39
N ARG A 104 -7.02 -9.85 -2.27
CA ARG A 104 -7.62 -10.97 -1.56
C ARG A 104 -8.95 -10.54 -0.94
N ALA A 105 -9.92 -11.44 -1.00
CA ALA A 105 -11.22 -11.19 -0.39
C ALA A 105 -11.11 -10.84 1.10
N ASN A 106 -11.97 -9.91 1.54
CA ASN A 106 -12.10 -9.44 2.92
C ASN A 106 -10.83 -8.82 3.53
N ALA A 107 -9.88 -8.38 2.70
CA ALA A 107 -8.66 -7.72 3.17
C ALA A 107 -8.76 -6.20 2.94
N PRO A 108 -8.91 -5.39 4.01
CA PRO A 108 -8.77 -3.94 3.89
C PRO A 108 -7.31 -3.60 3.57
N MET A 109 -7.11 -2.63 2.70
CA MET A 109 -5.76 -2.23 2.26
C MET A 109 -5.70 -0.79 1.80
N SER A 110 -4.48 -0.26 1.72
CA SER A 110 -4.18 0.93 0.94
C SER A 110 -2.85 0.82 0.22
N ILE A 111 -2.72 1.54 -0.89
CA ILE A 111 -1.48 1.68 -1.66
C ILE A 111 -1.22 3.17 -1.83
N GLU A 112 0.00 3.61 -1.53
CA GLU A 112 0.42 5.01 -1.61
C GLU A 112 1.66 5.16 -2.50
N VAL A 113 1.70 6.26 -3.25
CA VAL A 113 2.83 6.62 -4.12
C VAL A 113 3.76 7.57 -3.39
N GLU A 114 5.00 7.15 -3.13
CA GLU A 114 5.99 8.03 -2.50
C GLU A 114 6.38 9.22 -3.41
N HIS A 115 6.35 9.01 -4.73
CA HIS A 115 6.74 9.98 -5.76
C HIS A 115 5.61 10.90 -6.24
N ALA A 116 4.54 11.08 -5.45
CA ALA A 116 3.40 11.90 -5.85
C ALA A 116 3.78 13.35 -6.20
N SER A 117 4.77 13.92 -5.51
CA SER A 117 5.31 15.26 -5.79
C SER A 117 6.04 15.39 -7.13
N GLN A 118 6.44 14.26 -7.73
CA GLN A 118 7.04 14.17 -9.06
C GLN A 118 6.00 13.88 -10.16
N GLY A 119 4.71 13.90 -9.80
CA GLY A 119 3.59 13.69 -10.72
C GLY A 119 3.18 12.22 -10.90
N ALA A 120 3.71 11.30 -10.10
CA ALA A 120 3.29 9.90 -10.16
C ALA A 120 1.94 9.68 -9.46
N LEU A 121 1.03 8.98 -10.13
CA LEU A 121 -0.31 8.62 -9.63
C LEU A 121 -0.62 7.15 -9.94
N ILE A 122 -1.54 6.58 -9.18
CA ILE A 122 -2.03 5.21 -9.33
C ILE A 122 -3.55 5.19 -9.38
N GLY A 123 -4.10 4.20 -10.06
CA GLY A 123 -5.55 4.09 -10.24
C GLY A 123 -5.95 2.72 -10.73
N TRP A 124 -6.91 2.11 -10.04
CA TRP A 124 -7.59 0.90 -10.46
C TRP A 124 -9.09 1.12 -10.33
N GLY A 125 -9.87 0.43 -11.17
CA GLY A 125 -11.31 0.59 -11.26
C GLY A 125 -11.79 0.76 -12.71
N SER A 126 -13.09 0.95 -12.91
CA SER A 126 -13.68 1.07 -14.24
C SER A 126 -14.75 2.18 -14.33
N PRO A 127 -14.43 3.38 -14.88
CA PRO A 127 -13.12 3.79 -15.38
C PRO A 127 -12.13 4.08 -14.23
N PRO A 128 -10.81 3.90 -14.44
CA PRO A 128 -9.85 4.21 -13.39
C PRO A 128 -9.74 5.73 -13.20
N ALA A 129 -10.01 6.19 -11.98
CA ALA A 129 -9.54 7.49 -11.51
C ALA A 129 -8.12 7.35 -10.94
N PHE A 130 -7.32 8.41 -11.00
CA PHE A 130 -5.92 8.40 -10.55
C PHE A 130 -5.71 9.32 -9.33
N SER A 131 -4.93 8.83 -8.37
CA SER A 131 -4.66 9.48 -7.08
C SER A 131 -3.26 9.09 -6.60
N SER A 132 -2.70 9.81 -5.63
CA SER A 132 -1.48 9.39 -4.93
C SER A 132 -1.73 8.24 -3.95
N ARG A 133 -2.99 7.98 -3.60
CA ARG A 133 -3.42 6.91 -2.69
C ARG A 133 -4.69 6.25 -3.18
N VAL A 134 -4.73 4.92 -3.14
CA VAL A 134 -5.93 4.10 -3.29
C VAL A 134 -6.15 3.26 -2.03
N TRP A 135 -7.40 2.98 -1.69
CA TRP A 135 -7.74 2.16 -0.52
C TRP A 135 -9.06 1.43 -0.70
N THR A 136 -9.29 0.38 0.08
CA THR A 136 -10.59 -0.32 0.16
C THR A 136 -10.77 -0.94 1.54
N ASP A 137 -12.02 -1.09 1.97
CA ASP A 137 -12.40 -1.86 3.17
C ASP A 137 -12.38 -3.38 2.94
N GLY A 138 -12.08 -3.80 1.70
CA GLY A 138 -12.00 -5.20 1.29
C GLY A 138 -13.28 -5.69 0.63
N CYS A 139 -13.13 -6.67 -0.26
CA CYS A 139 -14.24 -7.21 -1.03
C CYS A 139 -14.79 -8.49 -0.42
N ALA A 140 -16.09 -8.46 -0.11
CA ALA A 140 -16.79 -9.61 0.44
C ALA A 140 -16.72 -10.80 -0.53
N GLY A 141 -16.26 -11.96 -0.06
CA GLY A 141 -16.20 -13.18 -0.87
C GLY A 141 -15.01 -14.07 -0.54
N THR A 142 -14.50 -14.75 -1.56
CA THR A 142 -13.34 -15.67 -1.48
C THR A 142 -12.47 -15.53 -2.73
N GLY A 143 -11.17 -15.85 -2.61
CA GLY A 143 -10.24 -15.77 -3.73
C GLY A 143 -9.63 -14.38 -3.91
N TRP A 144 -9.20 -14.10 -5.14
CA TRP A 144 -8.58 -12.83 -5.52
C TRP A 144 -9.45 -12.08 -6.51
N PHE A 145 -9.79 -10.83 -6.21
CA PHE A 145 -10.50 -9.92 -7.09
C PHE A 145 -9.50 -9.20 -8.00
N ALA A 146 -9.73 -9.22 -9.31
CA ALA A 146 -8.87 -8.59 -10.29
C ALA A 146 -9.43 -7.23 -10.72
N PHE A 147 -8.64 -6.18 -10.53
CA PHE A 147 -9.01 -4.82 -10.91
C PHE A 147 -8.16 -4.33 -12.09
N PRO A 148 -8.79 -3.75 -13.12
CA PRO A 148 -8.05 -3.11 -14.20
C PRO A 148 -7.54 -1.76 -13.73
N GLY A 149 -6.33 -1.39 -14.14
CA GLY A 149 -5.81 -0.08 -13.78
C GLY A 149 -4.38 0.10 -14.24
N GLY A 150 -3.63 0.89 -13.49
CA GLY A 150 -2.22 1.10 -13.76
C GLY A 150 -1.64 2.30 -13.05
N LEU A 151 -0.55 2.76 -13.64
CA LEU A 151 0.30 3.82 -13.14
C LEU A 151 0.30 4.97 -14.15
N MET A 152 0.31 6.18 -13.64
CA MET A 152 0.49 7.42 -14.41
C MET A 152 1.77 8.09 -13.93
N VAL A 153 2.70 8.35 -14.86
CA VAL A 153 3.99 9.00 -14.54
C VAL A 153 4.27 10.15 -15.50
N ALA A 154 5.01 11.15 -15.02
CA ALA A 154 5.45 12.27 -15.85
C ALA A 154 6.56 11.85 -16.83
N GLU A 155 7.42 10.92 -16.41
CA GLU A 155 8.49 10.32 -17.21
C GLU A 155 8.62 8.84 -16.83
N PRO A 156 9.11 7.97 -17.74
CA PRO A 156 9.41 6.58 -17.41
C PRO A 156 10.34 6.46 -16.19
N MET A 157 9.93 5.69 -15.17
CA MET A 157 10.66 5.61 -13.89
C MET A 157 10.42 4.29 -13.16
N CYS A 158 11.25 4.01 -12.15
CA CYS A 158 10.97 3.01 -11.13
C CYS A 158 10.19 3.69 -9.99
N LEU A 159 8.99 3.19 -9.68
CA LEU A 159 8.10 3.73 -8.66
C LEU A 159 8.21 2.95 -7.35
N ASN A 160 8.33 3.68 -6.25
CA ASN A 160 8.12 3.14 -4.92
C ASN A 160 6.63 3.27 -4.54
N LEU A 161 6.01 2.16 -4.16
CA LEU A 161 4.67 2.13 -3.61
C LEU A 161 4.71 1.55 -2.20
N THR A 162 4.03 2.19 -1.26
CA THR A 162 3.84 1.64 0.09
C THR A 162 2.49 0.96 0.15
N VAL A 163 2.49 -0.36 0.34
CA VAL A 163 1.29 -1.17 0.51
C VAL A 163 1.06 -1.35 2.01
N THR A 164 -0.14 -1.06 2.48
CA THR A 164 -0.55 -1.29 3.86
C THR A 164 -1.74 -2.24 3.88
N VAL A 165 -1.66 -3.28 4.68
CA VAL A 165 -2.74 -4.24 4.95
C VAL A 165 -2.89 -4.34 6.46
N ASP A 166 -4.10 -4.07 6.97
CA ASP A 166 -4.35 -3.91 8.39
C ASP A 166 -3.38 -2.89 9.05
N ALA A 167 -2.44 -3.37 9.86
CA ALA A 167 -1.44 -2.55 10.56
C ALA A 167 -0.01 -2.70 10.01
N ASP A 168 0.19 -3.57 9.03
CA ASP A 168 1.50 -3.87 8.45
C ASP A 168 1.68 -3.12 7.13
N SER A 169 2.90 -2.64 6.87
CA SER A 169 3.25 -1.92 5.65
C SER A 169 4.53 -2.47 5.02
N GLU A 170 4.56 -2.50 3.69
CA GLU A 170 5.71 -2.91 2.88
C GLU A 170 5.88 -1.98 1.68
N THR A 171 7.12 -1.51 1.46
CA THR A 171 7.46 -0.72 0.27
C THR A 171 7.92 -1.65 -0.84
N ILE A 172 7.27 -1.55 -2.00
CA ILE A 172 7.58 -2.30 -3.20
C ILE A 172 8.03 -1.39 -4.34
N HIS A 173 8.64 -1.98 -5.36
CA HIS A 173 9.12 -1.27 -6.54
C HIS A 173 8.45 -1.78 -7.80
N LEU A 174 7.88 -0.88 -8.61
CA LEU A 174 7.27 -1.18 -9.90
C LEU A 174 7.92 -0.34 -11.00
N GLY A 175 8.48 -1.01 -12.02
CA GLY A 175 9.01 -0.32 -13.20
C GLY A 175 7.88 0.14 -14.12
N ALA A 176 7.78 1.44 -14.38
CA ALA A 176 6.83 2.06 -15.32
C ALA A 176 7.59 2.68 -16.49
N GLY A 177 7.74 1.95 -17.58
CA GLY A 177 8.51 2.37 -18.76
C GLY A 177 10.04 2.33 -18.56
N ALA A 178 10.52 2.39 -17.32
CA ALA A 178 11.92 2.17 -16.95
C ALA A 178 12.03 1.04 -15.93
N ALA A 179 13.13 0.29 -16.00
CA ALA A 179 13.40 -0.83 -15.10
C ALA A 179 13.71 -0.37 -13.67
N CYS A 180 13.16 -1.10 -12.70
CA CYS A 180 13.70 -1.11 -11.33
C CYS A 180 14.95 -2.00 -11.24
N ASN A 181 15.68 -1.91 -10.13
CA ASN A 181 16.82 -2.81 -9.88
C ASN A 181 16.35 -4.28 -9.93
N GLY A 182 17.09 -5.13 -10.66
CA GLY A 182 16.74 -6.54 -10.87
C GLY A 182 15.75 -6.81 -12.01
N GLN A 183 15.15 -5.78 -12.62
CA GLN A 183 14.29 -5.93 -13.80
C GLN A 183 15.03 -5.63 -15.11
N GLN A 184 14.53 -6.21 -16.19
CA GLN A 184 14.85 -5.82 -17.55
C GLN A 184 13.99 -4.62 -17.99
N PRO A 185 14.43 -3.81 -18.98
CA PRO A 185 13.59 -2.80 -19.61
C PRO A 185 12.29 -3.41 -20.17
N PRO A 186 11.24 -2.62 -20.45
CA PRO A 186 10.03 -3.14 -21.05
C PRO A 186 10.32 -3.88 -22.37
N PRO A 187 9.60 -4.98 -22.68
CA PRO A 187 9.76 -5.67 -23.96
C PRO A 187 9.51 -4.72 -25.13
N SER A 188 10.22 -4.90 -26.24
CA SER A 188 9.92 -4.17 -27.46
C SER A 188 8.53 -4.58 -28.00
N PRO A 189 7.75 -3.64 -28.55
CA PRO A 189 6.49 -3.95 -29.23
C PRO A 189 6.63 -4.94 -30.38
#